data_AF-A0A7V5S0X7-F1
#
_entry.id   AF-A0A7V5S0X7-F1
#
_cell.length_a   1.000
_cell.length_b   1.000
_cell.length_c   1.000
_cell.angle_alpha   90.00
_cell.angle_beta   90.00
_cell.angle_gamma   90.00
#
_symmetry.space_group_name_H-M   'P 1'
#
loop_
_entity.id
_entity.type
_entity.pdbx_description
1 polymer ?
#
loop_
_entity_poly.entity_id
_entity_poly.type
_entity_poly.pdbx_seq_one_letter_code
_entity_poly.pdbx_strand_id
1 'polypeptide(L)'
;MRWGWMLGDGVALTLFVLVGLQSHGTLDEYGLQRNLPAFLMGWFVAALPLGVYRAQPPKWALPLAWVLGVTLGIALRNQFVGRGLFGAFSPVFWMISLAGVALFTGLPRLIAWRVRRGSPVAG
;
A
#
# COMPACT_ATOMS: atom_id res chain seq x y z
N MET A 1 -4.14 7.95 -17.65
CA MET A 1 -3.65 7.70 -16.28
C MET A 1 -4.85 7.73 -15.34
N ARG A 2 -4.97 6.82 -14.36
CA ARG A 2 -6.15 6.68 -13.49
C ARG A 2 -5.89 7.35 -12.13
N TRP A 3 -5.89 8.68 -12.11
CA TRP A 3 -5.58 9.50 -10.93
C TRP A 3 -6.44 9.14 -9.69
N GLY A 4 -7.71 8.78 -9.89
CA GLY A 4 -8.58 8.35 -8.79
C GLY A 4 -8.06 7.13 -8.01
N TRP A 5 -7.41 6.17 -8.67
CA TRP A 5 -6.78 5.04 -7.97
C TRP A 5 -5.50 5.42 -7.24
N MET A 6 -4.77 6.40 -7.75
CA MET A 6 -3.56 6.90 -7.12
C MET A 6 -3.90 7.60 -5.80
N LEU A 7 -4.90 8.49 -5.81
CA LEU A 7 -5.41 9.14 -4.60
C LEU A 7 -6.02 8.12 -3.64
N GLY A 8 -6.79 7.17 -4.17
CA GLY A 8 -7.36 6.07 -3.39
C GLY A 8 -6.30 5.24 -2.65
N ASP A 9 -5.19 4.92 -3.29
CA ASP A 9 -4.07 4.22 -2.65
C ASP A 9 -3.39 5.07 -1.57
N GLY A 10 -3.21 6.36 -1.81
CA GLY A 10 -2.67 7.28 -0.81
C GLY A 10 -3.52 7.31 0.46
N VAL A 11 -4.84 7.43 0.32
CA VAL A 11 -5.78 7.37 1.45
C VAL A 11 -5.76 6.00 2.12
N ALA A 12 -5.81 4.92 1.33
CA ALA A 12 -5.79 3.54 1.83
C ALA A 12 -4.52 3.24 2.66
N LEU A 13 -3.35 3.64 2.18
CA LEU A 13 -2.09 3.48 2.91
C LEU A 13 -2.02 4.35 4.16
N THR A 14 -2.55 5.57 4.10
CA THR A 14 -2.66 6.43 5.27
C THR A 14 -3.52 5.77 6.34
N LEU A 15 -4.69 5.25 5.98
CA LEU A 15 -5.57 4.53 6.91
C LEU A 15 -4.90 3.28 7.47
N PHE A 16 -4.22 2.49 6.65
CA PHE A 16 -3.46 1.32 7.11
C PHE A 16 -2.43 1.71 8.19
N VAL A 17 -1.66 2.77 7.96
CA VAL A 17 -0.65 3.25 8.93
C VAL A 17 -1.33 3.75 10.21
N LEU A 18 -2.39 4.56 10.10
CA LEU A 18 -3.11 5.09 11.27
C LEU A 18 -3.69 3.96 12.13
N VAL A 19 -4.34 2.97 11.51
CA VAL A 19 -4.87 1.81 12.22
C VAL A 19 -3.75 1.03 12.90
N GLY A 20 -2.65 0.75 12.20
CA GLY A 20 -1.52 0.04 12.79
C GLY A 20 -0.90 0.77 13.98
N LEU A 21 -0.68 2.08 13.86
CA LEU A 21 -0.15 2.90 14.95
C LEU A 21 -1.09 2.93 16.16
N GLN A 22 -2.38 3.10 15.92
CA GLN A 22 -3.40 3.10 16.97
C GLN A 22 -3.46 1.75 17.69
N SER A 23 -3.45 0.63 16.95
CA SER A 23 -3.48 -0.72 17.52
C SER A 23 -2.25 -1.04 18.38
N HIS A 24 -1.13 -0.37 18.14
CA HIS A 24 0.08 -0.52 18.93
C HIS A 24 0.26 0.57 20.01
N GLY A 25 -0.69 1.50 20.17
CA GLY A 25 -0.56 2.61 21.12
C GLY A 25 0.59 3.57 20.79
N THR A 26 0.93 3.68 19.51
CA THR A 26 2.06 4.51 19.00
C THR A 26 1.58 5.54 17.99
N LEU A 27 0.32 5.96 18.10
CA LEU A 27 -0.22 7.04 17.29
C LEU A 27 0.22 8.39 17.86
N ASP A 28 1.48 8.73 17.61
CA ASP A 28 2.11 10.00 17.95
C ASP A 28 2.87 10.57 16.74
N GLU A 29 3.39 11.78 16.89
CA GLU A 29 4.14 12.45 15.82
C GLU A 29 5.33 11.61 15.34
N TYR A 30 6.08 11.04 16.28
CA TYR A 30 7.23 10.19 15.97
C TYR A 30 6.83 8.92 15.21
N GLY A 31 5.71 8.29 15.61
CA GLY A 31 5.09 7.15 14.94
C GLY A 31 4.70 7.47 13.51
N LEU A 32 4.10 8.62 13.26
CA LEU A 32 3.70 9.06 11.92
C LEU A 32 4.91 9.33 11.03
N GLN A 33 5.89 10.12 11.51
CA GLN A 33 7.07 10.53 10.74
C GLN A 33 7.88 9.35 10.20
N ARG A 34 7.98 8.23 10.94
CA ARG A 34 8.76 7.06 10.50
C ARG A 34 7.98 6.03 9.67
N ASN A 35 6.65 5.98 9.77
CA ASN A 35 5.85 4.95 9.10
C ASN A 35 5.12 5.48 7.86
N LEU A 36 4.43 6.61 7.98
CA LEU A 36 3.59 7.13 6.88
C LEU A 36 4.40 7.41 5.59
N PRO A 37 5.48 8.22 5.64
CA PRO A 37 6.24 8.48 4.42
C PRO A 37 6.92 7.22 3.89
N ALA A 38 7.38 6.32 4.78
CA ALA A 38 8.01 5.07 4.37
C ALA A 38 7.07 4.20 3.51
N PHE A 39 5.84 3.96 3.98
CA PHE A 39 4.86 3.16 3.23
C PHE A 39 4.36 3.86 1.97
N LEU A 40 4.14 5.19 2.01
CA LEU A 40 3.75 5.95 0.82
C LEU A 40 4.84 5.92 -0.25
N MET A 41 6.09 6.20 0.13
CA MET A 41 7.23 6.16 -0.79
C MET A 41 7.44 4.75 -1.33
N GLY A 42 7.47 3.73 -0.47
CA GLY A 42 7.63 2.34 -0.90
C GLY A 42 6.59 1.93 -1.94
N TRP A 43 5.32 2.24 -1.68
CA TRP A 43 4.25 1.94 -2.62
C TRP A 43 4.37 2.70 -3.93
N PHE A 44 4.50 4.04 -3.90
CA PHE A 44 4.49 4.82 -5.14
C PHE A 44 5.77 4.61 -5.98
N VAL A 45 6.92 4.39 -5.35
CA VAL A 45 8.16 4.00 -6.04
C VAL A 45 8.00 2.67 -6.77
N ALA A 46 7.22 1.72 -6.23
CA ALA A 46 6.93 0.46 -6.93
C ALA A 46 5.81 0.60 -7.96
N ALA A 47 4.70 1.25 -7.61
CA ALA A 47 3.47 1.27 -8.39
C ALA A 47 3.56 2.13 -9.66
N LEU A 48 4.29 3.26 -9.61
CA LEU A 48 4.43 4.17 -10.74
C LEU A 48 5.20 3.54 -11.92
N PRO A 49 6.41 2.97 -11.73
CA PRO A 49 7.16 2.35 -12.83
C PRO A 49 6.49 1.12 -13.41
N LEU A 50 5.82 0.31 -12.56
CA LEU A 50 5.08 -0.87 -13.00
C LEU A 50 3.78 -0.51 -13.74
N GLY A 51 3.39 0.77 -13.76
CA GLY A 51 2.26 1.25 -14.53
C GLY A 51 0.90 0.85 -13.94
N VAL A 52 0.81 0.67 -12.62
CA VAL A 52 -0.45 0.33 -11.90
C VAL A 52 -1.57 1.32 -12.24
N TYR A 53 -1.21 2.59 -12.43
CA TYR A 53 -2.15 3.67 -12.73
C TYR A 53 -2.35 3.95 -14.22
N ARG A 54 -1.87 3.08 -15.12
CA ARG A 54 -2.19 3.19 -16.55
C ARG A 54 -3.67 2.92 -16.79
N ALA A 55 -4.17 3.35 -17.96
CA ALA A 55 -5.57 3.10 -18.34
C ALA A 55 -5.85 1.58 -18.44
N GLN A 56 -4.88 0.85 -19.00
CA GLN A 56 -4.88 -0.60 -19.15
C GLN A 56 -3.60 -1.16 -18.50
N PRO A 57 -3.56 -1.32 -17.16
CA PRO A 57 -2.39 -1.84 -16.48
C PRO A 57 -2.22 -3.34 -16.79
N PRO A 58 -0.99 -3.85 -16.92
CA PRO A 58 -0.74 -5.29 -17.00
C PRO A 58 -1.31 -6.02 -15.78
N LYS A 59 -1.80 -7.26 -15.96
CA LYS A 59 -2.40 -8.05 -14.87
C LYS A 59 -1.43 -8.31 -13.71
N TRP A 60 -0.12 -8.35 -14.00
CA TRP A 60 0.94 -8.56 -13.02
C TRP A 60 1.39 -7.27 -12.30
N ALA A 61 1.02 -6.09 -12.80
CA ALA A 61 1.53 -4.82 -12.28
C ALA A 61 1.12 -4.59 -10.82
N LEU A 62 -0.16 -4.81 -10.49
CA LEU A 62 -0.67 -4.63 -9.13
C LEU A 62 -0.07 -5.64 -8.12
N PRO A 63 -0.09 -6.96 -8.34
CA PRO A 63 0.49 -7.90 -7.37
C PRO A 63 2.00 -7.69 -7.20
N LEU A 64 2.73 -7.36 -8.28
CA LEU A 64 4.16 -7.07 -8.17
C LEU A 64 4.43 -5.76 -7.43
N ALA A 65 3.66 -4.69 -7.71
CA ALA A 65 3.76 -3.43 -6.99
C ALA A 65 3.40 -3.60 -5.50
N TRP A 66 2.47 -4.50 -5.19
CA TRP A 66 2.09 -4.79 -3.82
C TRP A 66 3.23 -5.43 -3.03
N VAL A 67 3.82 -6.50 -3.55
CA VAL A 67 4.95 -7.17 -2.87
C VAL A 67 6.15 -6.24 -2.76
N LEU A 68 6.53 -5.56 -3.85
CA LEU A 68 7.67 -4.65 -3.84
C LEU A 68 7.41 -3.42 -2.97
N GLY A 69 6.23 -2.82 -3.06
CA GLY A 69 5.90 -1.60 -2.35
C GLY A 69 5.85 -1.78 -0.84
N VAL A 70 5.28 -2.89 -0.36
CA VAL A 70 5.29 -3.24 1.06
C VAL A 70 6.72 -3.51 1.54
N THR A 71 7.50 -4.26 0.76
CA THR A 71 8.89 -4.60 1.12
C THR A 71 9.77 -3.35 1.20
N LEU A 72 9.67 -2.46 0.21
CA LEU A 72 10.35 -1.17 0.21
C LEU A 72 9.89 -0.27 1.35
N GLY A 73 8.58 -0.23 1.65
CA GLY A 73 8.05 0.54 2.77
C GLY A 73 8.62 0.10 4.11
N ILE A 74 8.74 -1.21 4.33
CA ILE A 74 9.35 -1.76 5.55
C ILE A 74 10.85 -1.44 5.61
N ALA A 75 11.58 -1.57 4.50
CA ALA A 75 13.00 -1.23 4.44
C ALA A 75 13.24 0.26 4.75
N LEU A 76 12.45 1.15 4.15
CA LEU A 76 12.52 2.60 4.41
C LEU A 76 12.16 2.93 5.86
N ARG A 77 11.13 2.27 6.43
CA ARG A 77 10.78 2.41 7.84
C ARG A 77 11.96 2.01 8.74
N ASN A 78 12.62 0.89 8.44
CA ASN A 78 13.78 0.44 9.21
C ASN A 78 14.93 1.44 9.14
N GLN A 79 15.15 2.06 7.96
CA GLN A 79 16.09 3.16 7.81
C GLN A 79 15.72 4.36 8.70
N PHE A 80 14.46 4.79 8.72
CA PHE A 80 14.00 5.92 9.53
C PHE A 80 14.04 5.66 11.04
N VAL A 81 13.98 4.39 11.45
CA VAL A 81 14.13 4.00 12.86
C VAL A 81 15.60 3.79 13.26
N GLY A 82 16.55 4.04 12.35
CA GLY A 82 17.98 3.89 12.62
C GLY A 82 18.45 2.43 12.68
N ARG A 83 17.68 1.48 12.14
CA ARG A 83 18.04 0.05 12.08
C ARG A 83 18.80 -0.32 10.80
N GLY A 84 18.92 0.62 9.85
CA GLY A 84 19.41 0.37 8.49
C GLY A 84 18.37 -0.32 7.60
N LEU A 85 18.56 -0.25 6.28
CA LEU A 85 17.63 -0.82 5.28
C LEU A 85 17.35 -2.32 5.47
N PHE A 86 18.37 -3.09 5.85
CA PHE A 86 18.30 -4.53 6.08
C PHE A 86 18.32 -4.91 7.57
N GLY A 87 18.05 -3.94 8.46
CA GLY A 87 17.89 -4.21 9.89
C GLY A 87 16.77 -5.21 10.17
N ALA A 88 16.71 -5.73 11.41
CA ALA A 88 15.84 -6.82 11.86
C ALA A 88 14.49 -6.91 11.11
N PHE A 89 14.46 -7.77 10.09
CA PHE A 89 13.29 -8.04 9.28
C PHE A 89 12.43 -9.05 10.03
N SER A 90 11.24 -8.64 10.46
CA SER A 90 10.27 -9.55 11.08
C SER A 90 9.37 -10.15 9.99
N PRO A 91 9.42 -11.47 9.75
CA PRO A 91 8.54 -12.12 8.77
C PRO A 91 7.07 -11.92 9.10
N VAL A 92 6.72 -11.91 10.39
CA VAL A 92 5.35 -11.67 10.88
C VAL A 92 4.89 -10.26 10.52
N PHE A 93 5.72 -9.25 10.78
CA PHE A 93 5.38 -7.87 10.42
C PHE A 93 5.23 -7.70 8.91
N TRP A 94 6.09 -8.34 8.12
CA TRP A 94 5.99 -8.32 6.66
C TRP A 94 4.70 -8.96 6.16
N MET A 95 4.34 -10.15 6.67
CA MET A 95 3.10 -10.84 6.30
C MET A 95 1.85 -10.04 6.68
N ILE A 96 1.82 -9.45 7.88
CA ILE A 96 0.71 -8.58 8.31
C ILE A 96 0.64 -7.33 7.43
N SER A 97 1.78 -6.73 7.10
CA SER A 97 1.82 -5.54 6.24
C SER A 97 1.35 -5.86 4.82
N LEU A 98 1.73 -7.02 4.28
CA LEU A 98 1.22 -7.51 3.00
C LEU A 98 -0.30 -7.64 3.05
N ALA A 99 -0.83 -8.38 4.02
CA ALA A 99 -2.27 -8.60 4.17
C ALA A 99 -3.04 -7.28 4.36
N GLY A 100 -2.54 -6.39 5.23
CA GLY A 100 -3.13 -5.08 5.48
C GLY A 100 -3.14 -4.21 4.22
N VAL A 101 -2.01 -4.02 3.56
CA VAL A 101 -1.96 -3.21 2.33
C VAL A 101 -2.82 -3.81 1.22
N ALA A 102 -2.87 -5.15 1.08
CA ALA A 102 -3.77 -5.81 0.13
C ALA A 102 -5.25 -5.56 0.47
N LEU A 103 -5.61 -5.59 1.75
CA LEU A 103 -6.97 -5.30 2.19
C LEU A 103 -7.34 -3.85 1.83
N PHE A 104 -6.51 -2.88 2.23
CA PHE A 104 -6.82 -1.46 2.06
C PHE A 104 -6.80 -0.99 0.59
N THR A 105 -5.87 -1.49 -0.23
CA THR A 105 -5.73 -1.09 -1.64
C THR A 105 -6.46 -2.03 -2.61
N GLY A 106 -6.46 -3.34 -2.33
CA GLY A 106 -7.05 -4.37 -3.19
C GLY A 106 -8.56 -4.48 -3.05
N LEU A 107 -9.11 -4.37 -1.85
CA LEU A 107 -10.55 -4.52 -1.62
C LEU A 107 -11.38 -3.48 -2.37
N PRO A 108 -11.05 -2.17 -2.38
CA PRO A 108 -11.79 -1.19 -3.17
C PRO A 108 -11.79 -1.50 -4.67
N ARG A 109 -10.68 -2.02 -5.21
CA ARG A 109 -10.58 -2.44 -6.62
C ARG A 109 -11.46 -3.66 -6.90
N LEU A 110 -11.47 -4.62 -5.99
CA LEU A 110 -12.28 -5.82 -6.09
C LEU A 110 -13.78 -5.48 -6.05
N ILE A 111 -14.19 -4.59 -5.14
CA ILE A 111 -15.56 -4.09 -5.06
C ILE A 111 -15.94 -3.37 -6.35
N ALA A 112 -15.12 -2.41 -6.80
CA ALA A 112 -15.37 -1.67 -8.04
C ALA A 112 -15.49 -2.59 -9.26
N TRP A 113 -14.70 -3.66 -9.32
CA TRP A 113 -14.80 -4.67 -10.36
C TRP A 113 -16.12 -5.46 -10.30
N ARG A 114 -16.56 -5.87 -9.10
CA ARG A 114 -17.84 -6.57 -8.92
C ARG A 114 -19.03 -5.69 -9.32
N VAL A 115 -19.04 -4.43 -8.90
CA VAL A 115 -20.10 -3.46 -9.23
C VAL A 115 -20.21 -3.25 -10.75
N ARG A 116 -19.08 -3.13 -11.45
CA ARG A 116 -19.06 -2.98 -12.92
C ARG A 116 -19.56 -4.21 -13.67
N ARG A 117 -19.33 -5.42 -13.13
CA ARG A 117 -19.85 -6.67 -13.72
C ARG A 117 -21.33 -6.91 -13.45
N GLY A 118 -21.83 -6.43 -12.32
CA GLY A 118 -23.24 -6.56 -11.93
C GLY A 118 -24.16 -5.52 -12.55
N SER A 119 -23.63 -4.51 -13.26
CA SER A 119 -24.44 -3.54 -13.98
C SER A 119 -24.96 -4.17 -15.28
N PRO A 120 -26.28 -4.37 -15.45
CA PRO A 120 -26.81 -4.84 -16.72
C PRO A 120 -26.46 -3.81 -17.80
N VAL A 121 -25.98 -4.30 -18.94
CA VAL A 121 -25.81 -3.47 -20.13
C VAL A 121 -27.20 -2.96 -20.49
N ALA A 122 -27.46 -1.66 -20.27
CA ALA A 122 -28.60 -1.02 -20.90
C ALA A 122 -28.35 -1.13 -22.41
N GLY A 123 -29.23 -1.88 -23.09
CA GLY A 123 -29.15 -2.18 -24.52
C GLY A 123 -29.24 -0.96 -25.41
#